data_AF-A0A3D3TNC8-F1
#
_entry.id   AF-A0A3D3TNC8-F1
#
_cell.length_a   1.000
_cell.length_b   1.000
_cell.length_c   1.000
_cell.angle_alpha   90.00
_cell.angle_beta   90.00
_cell.angle_gamma   90.00
#
_symmetry.space_group_name_H-M   'P 1'
#
loop_
_entity.id
_entity.type
_entity.pdbx_description
1 polymer ?
#
loop_
_entity_poly.entity_id
_entity_poly.type
_entity_poly.pdbx_seq_one_letter_code
_entity_poly.pdbx_strand_id
1 'polypeptide(L)'
;MKLCAVYYSRSGSTKKIAENFADSIGAKLFKLEDVKSGKSISGFFALLGLGSPLKEPLPDVGGSEFVVLLTPIFAWHPSPQMNTFVNKADLKGKSVFLVGVGAGE
;
A
#
# COMPACT_ATOMS: atom_id res chain seq x y z
N MET A 1 19.20 6.76 8.53
CA MET A 1 18.30 6.25 7.48
C MET A 1 16.87 6.53 7.87
N LYS A 2 16.05 7.02 6.93
CA LYS A 2 14.62 7.27 7.16
C LYS A 2 13.79 6.28 6.35
N LEU A 3 13.05 5.43 7.05
CA LEU A 3 12.26 4.37 6.46
C LEU A 3 10.78 4.58 6.79
N CYS A 4 9.92 4.42 5.77
CA CYS A 4 8.49 4.38 5.97
C CYS A 4 7.86 3.16 5.30
N ALA A 5 6.74 2.73 5.86
CA ALA A 5 5.88 1.72 5.31
C ALA A 5 4.53 2.34 4.94
N VAL A 6 4.03 2.02 3.74
CA VAL A 6 2.69 2.40 3.27
C VAL A 6 1.93 1.12 3.02
N TYR A 7 0.72 1.00 3.57
CA TYR A 7 -0.07 -0.22 3.39
C TYR A 7 -1.53 0.07 3.06
N TYR A 8 -2.15 -0.89 2.36
CA TYR A 8 -3.59 -1.01 2.28
C TYR A 8 -4.03 -2.34 2.92
N SER A 9 -5.19 -2.36 3.60
CA SER A 9 -5.76 -3.61 4.09
C SER A 9 -7.27 -3.55 4.13
N ARG A 10 -7.92 -4.54 3.49
CA ARG A 10 -9.37 -4.70 3.51
C ARG A 10 -9.86 -5.47 4.74
N SER A 11 -9.28 -6.64 5.00
CA SER A 11 -9.72 -7.57 6.06
C SER A 11 -8.80 -7.61 7.29
N GLY A 12 -7.66 -6.91 7.26
CA GLY A 12 -6.75 -6.78 8.41
C GLY A 12 -5.46 -7.61 8.33
N SER A 13 -5.34 -8.60 7.44
CA SER A 13 -4.12 -9.42 7.36
C SER A 13 -2.88 -8.57 7.00
N THR A 14 -2.97 -7.77 5.94
CA THR A 14 -1.90 -6.83 5.55
C THR A 14 -1.62 -5.80 6.63
N LYS A 15 -2.66 -5.33 7.34
CA LYS A 15 -2.52 -4.39 8.46
C LYS A 15 -1.62 -4.99 9.54
N LYS A 16 -1.92 -6.21 10.00
CA LYS A 16 -1.15 -6.88 11.05
C LYS A 16 0.32 -7.07 10.67
N ILE A 17 0.59 -7.42 9.40
CA ILE A 17 1.97 -7.54 8.89
C ILE A 17 2.66 -6.18 8.84
N ALA A 18 1.97 -5.14 8.38
CA ALA A 18 2.54 -3.80 8.26
C ALA A 18 2.83 -3.16 9.62
N GLU A 19 1.96 -3.37 10.62
CA GLU A 19 2.18 -2.96 12.01
C GLU A 19 3.40 -3.67 12.60
N ASN A 20 3.44 -5.01 12.54
CA ASN A 20 4.59 -5.78 13.04
C ASN A 20 5.90 -5.37 12.35
N PHE A 21 5.87 -5.18 11.04
CA PHE A 21 7.02 -4.72 10.27
C PHE A 21 7.50 -3.35 10.78
N ALA A 22 6.59 -2.38 10.87
CA ALA A 22 6.93 -1.04 11.31
C ALA A 22 7.48 -1.01 12.73
N ASP A 23 6.86 -1.75 13.65
CA ASP A 23 7.27 -1.84 15.04
C ASP A 23 8.67 -2.47 15.18
N SER A 24 8.95 -3.51 14.39
CA SER A 24 10.23 -4.23 14.47
C SER A 24 11.46 -3.40 14.05
N ILE A 25 11.27 -2.38 13.20
CA ILE A 25 12.37 -1.58 12.65
C ILE A 25 12.23 -0.07 12.90
N GLY A 26 11.20 0.36 13.62
CA GLY A 26 10.92 1.78 13.89
C GLY A 26 10.51 2.56 12.64
N ALA A 27 9.80 1.94 11.70
CA ALA A 27 9.33 2.62 10.48
C ALA A 27 8.16 3.54 10.75
N LYS A 28 8.09 4.68 10.04
CA LYS A 28 6.84 5.46 10.00
C LYS A 28 5.80 4.71 9.17
N LEU A 29 4.66 4.38 9.75
CA LEU A 29 3.61 3.61 9.08
C LEU A 29 2.47 4.50 8.60
N PHE A 30 2.04 4.31 7.35
CA PHE A 30 0.92 5.00 6.73
C PHE A 30 -0.10 4.02 6.16
N LYS A 31 -1.38 4.29 6.39
CA LYS A 31 -2.49 3.51 5.84
C LYS A 31 -3.13 4.25 4.68
N LEU A 32 -3.37 3.56 3.57
CA LEU A 32 -4.20 4.03 2.48
C LEU A 32 -5.68 3.79 2.81
N GLU A 33 -6.51 4.80 2.62
CA GLU A 33 -7.95 4.73 2.90
C GLU A 33 -8.77 5.09 1.66
N ASP A 34 -9.80 4.29 1.37
CA ASP A 34 -10.75 4.57 0.29
C ASP A 34 -11.59 5.83 0.60
N VAL A 35 -11.97 6.58 -0.45
CA VAL A 35 -12.91 7.72 -0.32
C VAL A 35 -14.28 7.25 0.19
N LYS A 36 -14.75 6.07 -0.26
CA LYS A 36 -16.03 5.48 0.16
C LYS A 36 -15.79 4.08 0.70
N SER A 37 -15.96 3.92 2.02
CA SER A 37 -15.91 2.61 2.66
C SER A 37 -17.02 1.70 2.14
N GLY A 38 -16.69 0.46 1.75
CA GLY A 38 -17.69 -0.59 1.49
C GLY A 38 -18.07 -0.81 0.03
N LYS A 39 -17.56 -0.05 -0.94
CA LYS A 39 -17.63 -0.48 -2.35
C LYS A 39 -16.60 -1.58 -2.58
N SER A 40 -17.07 -2.75 -3.00
CA SER A 40 -16.20 -3.87 -3.39
C SER A 40 -15.36 -3.45 -4.60
N ILE A 41 -14.16 -2.97 -4.35
CA ILE A 41 -13.17 -2.70 -5.40
C ILE A 41 -12.74 -4.07 -5.94
N SER A 42 -13.19 -4.35 -7.16
CA SER A 42 -13.09 -5.67 -7.80
C SER A 42 -11.64 -6.02 -8.11
N GLY A 43 -11.28 -7.30 -7.97
CA GLY A 43 -10.01 -7.84 -8.47
C GLY A 43 -9.80 -7.60 -9.97
N PHE A 44 -10.86 -7.34 -10.74
CA PHE A 44 -10.78 -6.94 -12.14
C PHE A 44 -10.01 -5.62 -12.34
N PHE A 45 -10.15 -4.65 -11.43
CA PHE A 45 -9.38 -3.40 -11.50
C PHE A 45 -7.89 -3.66 -11.27
N ALA A 46 -7.57 -4.57 -10.32
CA ALA A 46 -6.20 -4.97 -10.05
C ALA A 46 -5.57 -5.65 -11.27
N LEU A 47 -6.30 -6.56 -11.90
CA LEU A 47 -5.88 -7.26 -13.13
C LEU A 47 -5.58 -6.29 -14.29
N LEU A 48 -6.35 -5.20 -14.41
CA LEU A 48 -6.12 -4.16 -15.42
C LEU A 48 -5.06 -3.12 -15.01
N GLY A 49 -4.43 -3.25 -13.84
CA GLY A 49 -3.51 -2.25 -13.30
C GLY A 49 -4.16 -0.91 -12.93
N LEU A 50 -5.50 -0.88 -12.83
CA LEU A 50 -6.25 0.34 -12.53
C LEU A 50 -6.18 0.69 -11.05
N GLY A 51 -6.30 1.99 -10.78
CA GLY A 51 -6.36 2.55 -9.43
C GLY A 51 -7.77 2.56 -8.84
N SER A 52 -7.84 2.82 -7.53
CA SER A 52 -9.07 3.18 -6.81
C SER A 52 -8.98 4.57 -6.16
N PRO A 53 -10.10 5.30 -6.00
CA PRO A 53 -10.09 6.60 -5.32
C PRO A 53 -9.70 6.49 -3.84
N LEU A 54 -8.64 7.18 -3.45
CA LEU A 54 -8.16 7.27 -2.07
C LEU A 54 -8.48 8.63 -1.45
N LYS A 55 -8.59 8.67 -0.12
CA LYS A 55 -8.65 9.92 0.63
C LYS A 55 -7.37 10.72 0.42
N GLU A 56 -7.55 12.02 0.20
CA GLU A 56 -6.45 12.98 0.08
C GLU A 56 -6.28 13.75 1.42
N PRO A 57 -5.07 14.22 1.75
CA PRO A 57 -3.84 14.02 0.99
C PRO A 57 -3.31 12.59 1.12
N LEU A 58 -2.71 12.07 0.05
CA LEU A 58 -1.94 10.83 0.11
C LEU A 58 -0.77 10.94 1.10
N PRO A 59 -0.29 9.80 1.66
CA PRO A 59 0.87 9.78 2.52
C PRO A 59 2.10 10.44 1.91
N ASP A 60 2.66 11.42 2.61
CA ASP A 60 3.94 12.03 2.23
C ASP A 60 5.12 11.15 2.67
N VAL A 61 5.82 10.62 1.67
CA VAL A 61 7.03 9.79 1.81
C VAL A 61 8.31 10.56 1.43
N GLY A 62 8.22 11.88 1.22
CA GLY A 62 9.31 12.75 0.80
C GLY A 62 10.52 12.67 1.72
N GLY A 63 10.30 12.62 3.03
CA GLY A 63 11.36 12.50 4.03
C GLY A 63 12.06 11.14 4.11
N SER A 64 11.61 10.12 3.37
CA SER A 64 12.15 8.75 3.46
C SER A 64 13.08 8.42 2.30
N GLU A 65 14.15 7.68 2.61
CA GLU A 65 15.07 7.07 1.65
C GLU A 65 14.52 5.71 1.19
N PHE A 66 13.95 4.96 2.13
CA PHE A 66 13.40 3.62 1.94
C PHE A 66 11.89 3.64 2.12
N VAL A 67 11.15 3.11 1.14
CA VAL A 67 9.69 3.03 1.15
C VAL A 67 9.26 1.59 0.94
N VAL A 68 8.58 1.01 1.93
CA VAL A 68 8.02 -0.34 1.85
C VAL A 68 6.53 -0.28 1.61
N LEU A 69 6.06 -0.87 0.52
CA LEU A 69 4.68 -0.87 0.07
C LEU A 69 4.06 -2.24 0.38
N LEU A 70 3.13 -2.32 1.33
CA LEU A 70 2.48 -3.56 1.71
C LEU A 70 1.05 -3.60 1.15
N THR A 71 0.76 -4.58 0.31
CA THR A 71 -0.48 -4.64 -0.46
C THR A 71 -1.07 -6.05 -0.44
N PRO A 72 -2.39 -6.22 -0.27
CA PRO A 72 -3.00 -7.52 -0.49
C PRO A 72 -2.93 -7.87 -1.98
N ILE A 73 -2.75 -9.16 -2.28
CA ILE A 73 -2.78 -9.68 -3.65
C ILE A 73 -4.24 -9.87 -4.07
N PHE A 74 -4.67 -9.14 -5.09
CA PHE A 74 -5.97 -9.30 -5.74
C PHE A 74 -5.76 -9.77 -7.17
N ALA A 75 -6.29 -10.95 -7.51
CA ALA A 75 -6.14 -11.55 -8.84
C ALA A 75 -4.68 -11.52 -9.36
N TRP A 76 -3.72 -11.97 -8.53
CA TRP A 76 -2.28 -11.98 -8.82
C TRP A 76 -1.59 -10.60 -8.97
N HIS A 77 -2.30 -9.51 -8.64
CA HIS A 77 -1.79 -8.15 -8.76
C HIS A 77 -1.87 -7.39 -7.43
N PRO A 78 -1.13 -6.26 -7.29
CA PRO A 78 -1.34 -5.34 -6.19
C PRO A 78 -2.77 -4.83 -6.13
N SER A 79 -3.24 -4.49 -4.94
CA SER A 79 -4.53 -3.82 -4.78
C SER A 79 -4.62 -2.52 -5.61
N PRO A 80 -5.81 -2.18 -6.13
CA PRO A 80 -6.02 -0.92 -6.84
C PRO A 80 -5.69 0.32 -6.01
N GLN A 81 -5.76 0.23 -4.69
CA GLN A 81 -5.32 1.27 -3.76
C GLN A 81 -3.82 1.52 -3.89
N MET A 82 -3.04 0.43 -3.89
CA MET A 82 -1.60 0.54 -4.07
C MET A 82 -1.25 1.07 -5.47
N ASN A 83 -1.98 0.67 -6.52
CA ASN A 83 -1.81 1.22 -7.86
C ASN A 83 -2.01 2.74 -7.87
N THR A 84 -3.05 3.26 -7.22
CA THR A 84 -3.27 4.71 -7.09
C THR A 84 -2.11 5.39 -6.37
N PHE A 85 -1.63 4.82 -5.26
CA PHE A 85 -0.54 5.41 -4.51
C PHE A 85 0.75 5.47 -5.35
N VAL A 86 1.14 4.37 -5.99
CA VAL A 86 2.36 4.32 -6.83
C VAL A 86 2.28 5.29 -8.00
N ASN A 87 1.10 5.46 -8.61
CA ASN A 87 0.91 6.37 -9.74
C ASN A 87 0.90 7.86 -9.37
N LYS A 88 0.64 8.20 -8.10
CA LYS A 88 0.47 9.59 -7.65
C LYS A 88 1.55 10.08 -6.68
N ALA A 89 2.16 9.19 -5.92
CA ALA A 89 3.18 9.55 -4.94
C ALA A 89 4.52 9.89 -5.62
N ASP A 90 5.27 10.84 -5.07
CA ASP A 90 6.65 11.07 -5.50
C ASP A 90 7.59 10.03 -4.90
N LEU A 91 7.95 9.04 -5.73
CA LEU A 91 8.86 7.97 -5.39
C LEU A 91 10.26 8.14 -6.03
N LYS A 92 10.51 9.26 -6.71
CA LYS A 92 11.74 9.45 -7.48
C LYS A 92 12.97 9.46 -6.56
N GLY A 93 13.98 8.67 -6.92
CA GLY A 93 15.23 8.56 -6.17
C GLY A 93 15.13 7.81 -4.84
N LYS A 94 13.99 7.18 -4.55
CA LYS A 94 13.78 6.36 -3.34
C LYS A 94 14.01 4.88 -3.65
N SER A 95 14.49 4.14 -2.65
CA SER A 95 14.51 2.68 -2.71
C SER A 95 13.14 2.13 -2.30
N VAL A 96 12.42 1.56 -3.28
CA VAL A 96 11.04 1.10 -3.09
C VAL A 96 11.00 -0.43 -3.07
N PHE A 97 10.34 -1.00 -2.06
CA PHE A 97 10.10 -2.44 -1.92
C PHE A 97 8.60 -2.70 -1.94
N LEU A 98 8.16 -3.69 -2.71
CA LEU A 98 6.75 -4.10 -2.76
C LEU A 98 6.59 -5.47 -2.09
N VAL A 99 5.69 -5.55 -1.13
CA VAL A 99 5.38 -6.76 -0.37
C VAL A 99 3.93 -7.14 -0.61
N GLY A 100 3.72 -8.28 -1.28
CA GLY A 100 2.41 -8.87 -1.49
C GLY A 100 1.99 -9.75 -0.32
N VAL A 101 0.76 -9.56 0.17
CA VAL A 101 0.15 -10.41 1.21
C VAL A 101 -0.97 -11.22 0.58
N GLY A 102 -0.76 -12.52 0.43
CA GLY A 102 -1.72 -13.49 -0.10
C GLY A 102 -1.96 -14.64 0.87
N ALA A 103 -3.06 -15.38 0.67
CA ALA A 103 -3.38 -16.56 1.48
C ALA A 103 -2.65 -17.84 1.04
N GLY A 104 -1.86 -17.76 -0.05
CA GLY A 104 -1.16 -18.89 -0.67
C GLY A 104 -2.07 -19.64 -1.64
N GLU A 105 -1.82 -19.46 -2.94
CA GLU A 105 -1.70 -20.47 -3.99
C GLU A 105 -0.65 -19.95 -4.98
#